data_AF-A0A519U563-F1
#
_entry.id   AF-A0A519U563-F1
#
_cell.length_a   1.000
_cell.length_b   1.000
_cell.length_c   1.000
_cell.angle_alpha   90.00
_cell.angle_beta   90.00
_cell.angle_gamma   90.00
#
_symmetry.space_group_name_H-M   'P 1'
#
loop_
_entity.id
_entity.type
_entity.pdbx_description
1 polymer ?
#
loop_
_entity_poly.entity_id
_entity_poly.type
_entity_poly.pdbx_seq_one_letter_code
_entity_poly.pdbx_strand_id
1 'polypeptide(L)'
;MRLEAGVFLWNDFGNPTLKQVRPTFRATWTKGNQQFIFGNIRPHLNHGYIEPLFDFERVILKPLEEGLQYRLNTKRVSLDVWVDWLRQEYPGVAYQEQIAGGLSSSFRVTGDHSKVQVSIPFEFTARHAGGQIDTLHAPIQTLFNYATGVVARLPLKGRVVQAVRLNAYGLLFDDHSMGNYRLPFQNGNALYLNGTLETRYADLMLSYWQGHQFYAPLGGKYYQSVAAREGTPGYTDPNRKLLLVRLLRDFRVADAAAVTVRVEPVYDFNRKLLDFSFGVYFNFRQEWLLGNLGRRIRTAY
;
A
#
# COMPACT_ATOMS: atom_id res chain seq x y z
N MET A 1 -20.13 7.66 16.14
CA MET A 1 -20.24 7.21 14.74
C MET A 1 -20.10 8.44 13.86
N ARG A 2 -19.29 8.38 12.80
CA ARG A 2 -19.12 9.44 11.79
C ARG A 2 -19.59 8.91 10.45
N LEU A 3 -20.43 9.66 9.76
CA LEU A 3 -20.91 9.37 8.41
C LEU A 3 -20.38 10.46 7.48
N GLU A 4 -19.87 10.04 6.33
CA GLU A 4 -19.30 10.93 5.32
C GLU A 4 -19.86 10.52 3.97
N ALA A 5 -20.21 11.50 3.14
CA ALA A 5 -20.62 11.32 1.77
C ALA A 5 -19.97 12.40 0.91
N GLY A 6 -19.72 12.11 -0.36
CA GLY A 6 -19.05 13.03 -1.27
C GLY A 6 -18.98 12.50 -2.70
N VAL A 7 -18.21 13.18 -3.53
CA VAL A 7 -17.96 12.78 -4.91
C VAL A 7 -16.46 12.83 -5.16
N PHE A 8 -15.95 11.78 -5.78
CA PHE A 8 -14.59 11.69 -6.31
C PHE A 8 -14.60 12.06 -7.79
N LEU A 9 -13.69 12.96 -8.18
CA LEU A 9 -13.47 13.40 -9.54
C LEU A 9 -12.01 13.12 -9.92
N TRP A 10 -11.80 12.44 -11.04
CA TRP A 10 -10.47 12.17 -11.58
C TRP A 10 -10.34 12.79 -12.96
N ASN A 11 -9.37 13.68 -13.11
CA ASN A 11 -8.90 14.16 -14.40
C ASN A 11 -7.41 13.84 -14.60
N ASP A 12 -7.05 13.32 -15.77
CA ASP A 12 -5.65 13.21 -16.19
C ASP A 12 -5.27 14.52 -16.91
N PHE A 13 -4.16 15.17 -16.54
CA PHE A 13 -3.73 16.40 -17.20
C PHE A 13 -3.50 16.20 -18.70
N GLY A 14 -3.95 17.16 -19.51
CA GLY A 14 -3.97 17.04 -20.97
C GLY A 14 -5.19 16.31 -21.52
N ASN A 15 -6.04 15.72 -20.68
CA ASN A 15 -7.34 15.19 -21.07
C ASN A 15 -8.44 16.23 -20.75
N PRO A 16 -9.24 16.67 -21.74
CA PRO A 16 -10.34 17.61 -21.50
C PRO A 16 -11.56 16.97 -20.80
N THR A 17 -11.58 15.65 -20.68
CA THR A 17 -12.69 14.88 -20.10
C THR A 17 -12.29 14.23 -18.79
N LEU A 18 -13.21 14.25 -17.82
CA LEU A 18 -13.03 13.53 -16.57
C LEU A 18 -12.94 12.02 -16.87
N LYS A 19 -11.87 11.41 -16.37
CA LYS A 19 -11.65 9.96 -16.45
C LYS A 19 -12.66 9.19 -15.62
N GLN A 20 -13.03 9.74 -14.45
CA GLN A 20 -13.91 9.07 -13.51
C GLN A 20 -14.65 10.06 -12.61
N VAL A 21 -15.94 9.78 -12.38
CA VAL A 21 -16.79 10.46 -11.41
C VAL A 21 -17.48 9.39 -10.59
N ARG A 22 -17.30 9.41 -9.26
CA ARG A 22 -17.86 8.38 -8.37
C ARG A 22 -18.42 8.97 -7.09
N PRO A 23 -19.60 8.53 -6.63
CA PRO A 23 -20.01 8.84 -5.27
C PRO A 23 -19.08 8.15 -4.28
N THR A 24 -18.84 8.80 -3.15
CA THR A 24 -18.09 8.23 -2.04
C THR A 24 -18.95 8.24 -0.79
N PHE A 25 -18.92 7.17 -0.01
CA PHE A 25 -19.57 7.03 1.28
C PHE A 25 -18.62 6.37 2.27
N ARG A 26 -18.58 6.87 3.51
CA ARG A 26 -17.84 6.23 4.60
C ARG A 26 -18.64 6.27 5.88
N ALA A 27 -18.80 5.11 6.51
CA ALA A 27 -19.23 4.99 7.90
C ALA A 27 -18.05 4.58 8.78
N THR A 28 -17.75 5.41 9.79
CA THR A 28 -16.67 5.15 10.75
C THR A 28 -17.24 4.99 12.16
N TRP A 29 -17.00 3.83 12.76
CA TRP A 29 -17.21 3.59 14.19
C TRP A 29 -15.87 3.54 14.90
N THR A 30 -15.75 4.21 16.05
CA THR A 30 -14.48 4.30 16.80
C THR A 30 -14.78 4.14 18.27
N LYS A 31 -14.06 3.22 18.93
CA LYS A 31 -14.18 2.91 20.36
C LYS A 31 -12.77 2.73 20.94
N GLY A 32 -12.31 3.71 21.71
CA GLY A 32 -10.94 3.72 22.23
C GLY A 32 -9.91 3.66 21.10
N ASN A 33 -9.07 2.64 21.12
CA ASN A 33 -8.00 2.41 20.14
C ASN A 33 -8.45 1.64 18.89
N GLN A 34 -9.72 1.26 18.81
CA GLN A 34 -10.29 0.48 17.72
C GLN A 34 -11.13 1.34 16.78
N GLN A 35 -11.04 1.06 15.49
CA GLN A 35 -11.82 1.73 14.45
C GLN A 35 -12.31 0.72 13.41
N PHE A 36 -13.58 0.79 13.08
CA PHE A 36 -14.23 0.03 12.00
C PHE A 36 -14.72 1.01 10.94
N ILE A 37 -14.40 0.75 9.68
CA ILE A 37 -14.67 1.61 8.54
C ILE A 37 -15.37 0.79 7.47
N PHE A 38 -16.47 1.32 6.94
CA PHE A 38 -17.30 0.71 5.90
C PHE A 38 -17.47 1.69 4.74
N GLY A 39 -17.50 1.17 3.50
CA GLY A 39 -17.60 1.98 2.28
C GLY A 39 -16.21 2.32 1.75
N ASN A 40 -15.91 3.58 1.49
CA ASN A 40 -14.58 4.00 1.10
C ASN A 40 -13.63 3.90 2.30
N ILE A 41 -12.76 2.89 2.32
CA ILE A 41 -11.80 2.68 3.41
C ILE A 41 -10.66 3.71 3.35
N ARG A 42 -9.70 3.68 4.28
CA ARG A 42 -8.50 4.53 4.22
C ARG A 42 -7.47 3.87 3.30
N PRO A 43 -7.23 4.42 2.09
CA PRO A 43 -6.58 3.63 1.06
C PRO A 43 -5.05 3.80 1.06
N HIS A 44 -4.37 2.90 0.36
CA HIS A 44 -2.95 3.02 -0.02
C HIS A 44 -1.96 3.15 1.14
N LEU A 45 -1.21 4.26 1.14
CA LEU A 45 -0.18 4.59 2.13
C LEU A 45 -0.70 4.55 3.57
N ASN A 46 -2.02 4.63 3.77
CA ASN A 46 -2.64 4.52 5.08
C ASN A 46 -2.53 3.11 5.70
N HIS A 47 -2.34 2.07 4.90
CA HIS A 47 -2.15 0.69 5.39
C HIS A 47 -0.74 0.43 5.91
N GLY A 48 0.25 1.21 5.48
CA GLY A 48 1.63 1.12 5.99
C GLY A 48 2.42 -0.12 5.58
N TYR A 49 2.15 -0.70 4.41
CA TYR A 49 2.94 -1.79 3.83
C TYR A 49 4.31 -1.33 3.34
N ILE A 50 5.24 -2.29 3.22
CA ILE A 50 6.42 -2.11 2.38
C ILE A 50 6.05 -2.12 0.89
N GLU A 51 6.77 -1.32 0.11
CA GLU A 51 6.52 -1.15 -1.32
C GLU A 51 6.52 -2.45 -2.15
N PRO A 52 7.34 -3.48 -1.86
CA PRO A 52 7.24 -4.77 -2.55
C PRO A 52 5.89 -5.50 -2.37
N LEU A 53 5.12 -5.20 -1.32
CA LEU A 53 3.79 -5.78 -1.08
C LEU A 53 2.65 -4.85 -1.50
N PHE A 54 2.84 -3.53 -1.39
CA PHE A 54 1.83 -2.56 -1.77
C PHE A 54 2.46 -1.31 -2.40
N ASP A 55 2.18 -1.11 -3.68
CA ASP A 55 2.74 -0.03 -4.47
C ASP A 55 2.19 1.33 -4.02
N PHE A 56 3.09 2.29 -3.83
CA PHE A 56 2.73 3.65 -3.46
C PHE A 56 2.00 4.38 -4.60
N GLU A 57 2.29 4.06 -5.87
CA GLU A 57 1.70 4.73 -7.02
C GLU A 57 0.19 4.49 -7.12
N ARG A 58 -0.32 3.50 -6.39
CA ARG A 58 -1.76 3.24 -6.26
C ARG A 58 -2.54 4.44 -5.73
N VAL A 59 -1.88 5.35 -4.99
CA VAL A 59 -2.48 6.63 -4.60
C VAL A 59 -2.97 7.46 -5.79
N ILE A 60 -2.34 7.31 -6.95
CA ILE A 60 -2.75 7.93 -8.22
C ILE A 60 -3.49 6.93 -9.11
N LEU A 61 -3.00 5.69 -9.22
CA LEU A 61 -3.51 4.72 -10.19
C LEU A 61 -4.82 4.04 -9.77
N LYS A 62 -5.11 4.01 -8.46
CA LYS A 62 -6.34 3.43 -7.91
C LYS A 62 -6.80 4.18 -6.65
N PRO A 63 -7.07 5.49 -6.71
CA PRO A 63 -7.19 6.36 -5.53
C PRO A 63 -8.29 5.97 -4.54
N LEU A 64 -9.32 5.25 -4.99
CA LEU A 64 -10.40 4.74 -4.14
C LEU A 64 -10.25 3.24 -3.86
N GLU A 65 -10.53 2.87 -2.62
CA GLU A 65 -10.73 1.49 -2.17
C GLU A 65 -12.06 1.40 -1.43
N GLU A 66 -12.81 0.33 -1.68
CA GLU A 66 -14.20 0.18 -1.29
C GLU A 66 -14.46 -1.18 -0.67
N GLY A 67 -14.80 -1.17 0.62
CA GLY A 67 -15.08 -2.38 1.37
C GLY A 67 -15.10 -2.14 2.86
N LEU A 68 -14.31 -2.95 3.58
CA LEU A 68 -14.29 -2.99 5.04
C LEU A 68 -12.87 -2.83 5.54
N GLN A 69 -12.70 -2.09 6.64
CA GLN A 69 -11.40 -1.95 7.29
C GLN A 69 -11.55 -1.92 8.81
N TYR A 70 -10.73 -2.70 9.49
CA TYR A 70 -10.55 -2.69 10.93
C TYR A 70 -9.16 -2.19 11.28
N ARG A 71 -9.06 -1.31 12.28
CA ARG A 71 -7.80 -0.73 12.73
C ARG A 71 -7.72 -0.78 14.25
N LEU A 72 -6.57 -1.20 14.76
CA LEU A 72 -6.21 -1.12 16.16
C LEU A 72 -4.90 -0.33 16.27
N ASN A 73 -4.90 0.74 17.06
CA ASN A 73 -3.70 1.55 17.28
C ASN A 73 -3.47 1.77 18.77
N THR A 74 -2.51 1.05 19.34
CA THR A 74 -2.09 1.14 20.74
C THR A 74 -0.64 1.62 20.81
N LYS A 75 -0.11 1.83 22.02
CA LYS A 75 1.30 2.20 22.20
C LYS A 75 2.30 1.15 21.69
N ARG A 76 1.92 -0.13 21.67
CA ARG A 76 2.81 -1.26 21.32
C ARG A 76 2.40 -2.01 20.07
N VAL A 77 1.15 -1.92 19.65
CA VAL A 77 0.60 -2.68 18.53
C VAL A 77 -0.16 -1.73 17.62
N SER A 78 0.22 -1.70 16.35
CA SER A 78 -0.61 -1.20 15.26
C SER A 78 -1.06 -2.38 14.40
N LEU A 79 -2.31 -2.38 14.01
CA LEU A 79 -2.91 -3.40 13.13
C LEU A 79 -3.92 -2.72 12.21
N ASP A 80 -3.87 -3.06 10.93
CA ASP A 80 -4.77 -2.63 9.87
C ASP A 80 -5.17 -3.85 9.05
N VAL A 81 -6.45 -4.21 9.06
CA VAL A 81 -7.02 -5.32 8.29
C VAL A 81 -8.05 -4.76 7.35
N TRP A 82 -7.99 -5.11 6.08
CA TRP A 82 -8.85 -4.51 5.07
C TRP A 82 -9.21 -5.46 3.94
N VAL A 83 -10.33 -5.15 3.28
CA VAL A 83 -10.78 -5.78 2.04
C VAL A 83 -11.35 -4.70 1.13
N ASP A 84 -11.08 -4.84 -0.16
CA ASP A 84 -11.42 -3.91 -1.23
C ASP A 84 -11.98 -4.70 -2.41
N TRP A 85 -13.23 -4.42 -2.76
CA TRP A 85 -13.87 -4.96 -3.97
C TRP A 85 -13.34 -4.18 -5.18
N LEU A 86 -12.40 -4.78 -5.90
CA LEU A 86 -11.82 -4.17 -7.10
C LEU A 86 -12.83 -4.16 -8.25
N ARG A 87 -13.64 -5.22 -8.36
CA ARG A 87 -14.66 -5.39 -9.40
C ARG A 87 -15.71 -6.38 -8.94
N GLN A 88 -16.96 -5.94 -8.85
CA GLN A 88 -18.10 -6.81 -8.57
C GLN A 88 -18.53 -7.57 -9.83
N GLU A 89 -18.72 -8.89 -9.74
CA GLU A 89 -19.33 -9.71 -10.79
C GLU A 89 -20.87 -9.64 -10.74
N TYR A 90 -21.49 -9.76 -11.90
CA TYR A 90 -22.94 -9.87 -12.08
C TYR A 90 -23.25 -10.99 -13.10
N PRO A 91 -24.46 -11.57 -13.09
CA PRO A 91 -24.81 -12.65 -14.02
C PRO A 91 -24.61 -12.26 -15.49
N GLY A 92 -23.97 -13.15 -16.27
CA GLY A 92 -23.84 -13.02 -17.72
C GLY A 92 -22.76 -12.04 -18.20
N VAL A 93 -21.96 -11.48 -17.30
CA VAL A 93 -20.85 -10.59 -17.69
C VAL A 93 -19.65 -11.38 -18.22
N ALA A 94 -18.81 -10.77 -19.05
CA ALA A 94 -17.60 -11.40 -19.61
C ALA A 94 -16.33 -11.09 -18.79
N TYR A 95 -16.44 -11.11 -17.46
CA TYR A 95 -15.33 -10.85 -16.55
C TYR A 95 -15.54 -11.49 -15.19
N GLN A 96 -14.44 -11.79 -14.51
CA GLN A 96 -14.43 -12.31 -13.14
C GLN A 96 -14.57 -11.20 -12.09
N GLU A 97 -15.17 -11.55 -10.95
CA GLU A 97 -15.07 -10.79 -9.69
C GLU A 97 -13.60 -10.63 -9.32
N GLN A 98 -13.26 -9.48 -8.74
CA GLN A 98 -11.92 -9.22 -8.22
C GLN A 98 -11.99 -8.58 -6.84
N ILE A 99 -11.34 -9.23 -5.88
CA ILE A 99 -11.27 -8.78 -4.49
C ILE A 99 -9.79 -8.74 -4.10
N ALA A 100 -9.37 -7.68 -3.44
CA ALA A 100 -8.10 -7.65 -2.72
C ALA A 100 -8.34 -7.47 -1.23
N GLY A 101 -7.41 -7.92 -0.43
CA GLY A 101 -7.42 -7.65 0.99
C GLY A 101 -6.04 -7.86 1.58
N GLY A 102 -5.91 -7.51 2.85
CA GLY A 102 -4.64 -7.68 3.53
C GLY A 102 -4.71 -7.37 5.02
N LEU A 103 -3.57 -7.59 5.64
CA LEU A 103 -3.28 -7.24 7.02
C LEU A 103 -1.89 -6.62 7.08
N SER A 104 -1.76 -5.46 7.73
CA SER A 104 -0.48 -4.86 8.10
C SER A 104 -0.44 -4.64 9.60
N SER A 105 0.66 -5.04 10.24
CA SER A 105 0.82 -4.93 11.68
C SER A 105 2.26 -4.64 12.08
N SER A 106 2.43 -4.02 13.24
CA SER A 106 3.74 -3.78 13.84
C SER A 106 3.66 -3.90 15.35
N PHE A 107 4.52 -4.74 15.91
CA PHE A 107 4.63 -5.02 17.34
C PHE A 107 5.92 -4.44 17.89
N ARG A 108 5.84 -3.38 18.70
CA ARG A 108 6.99 -2.79 19.38
C ARG A 108 7.45 -3.72 20.51
N VAL A 109 8.70 -4.16 20.44
CA VAL A 109 9.32 -5.06 21.43
C VAL A 109 10.14 -4.31 22.48
N THR A 110 10.59 -3.09 22.19
CA THR A 110 11.33 -2.24 23.15
C THR A 110 10.39 -1.45 24.05
N GLY A 111 10.82 -1.19 25.30
CA GLY A 111 10.08 -0.34 26.25
C GLY A 111 10.08 1.15 25.88
N ASP A 112 9.17 1.91 26.49
CA ASP A 112 8.91 3.33 26.19
C ASP A 112 10.12 4.25 26.41
N HIS A 113 11.04 3.86 27.30
CA HIS A 113 12.27 4.62 27.63
C HIS A 113 13.52 4.14 26.88
N SER A 114 13.38 3.19 25.96
CA SER A 114 14.51 2.67 25.19
C SER A 114 15.09 3.75 24.26
N LYS A 115 16.43 3.82 24.18
CA LYS A 115 17.12 4.70 23.22
C LYS A 115 16.89 4.27 21.77
N VAL A 116 16.67 2.98 21.54
CA VAL A 116 16.35 2.41 20.23
C VAL A 116 14.94 1.87 20.28
N GLN A 117 14.13 2.22 19.27
CA GLN A 117 12.81 1.64 19.10
C GLN A 117 12.93 0.46 18.14
N VAL A 118 12.52 -0.73 18.58
CA VAL A 118 12.50 -1.92 17.73
C VAL A 118 11.08 -2.46 17.64
N SER A 119 10.65 -2.80 16.43
CA SER A 119 9.39 -3.47 16.17
C SER A 119 9.55 -4.64 15.19
N ILE A 120 8.64 -5.60 15.33
CA ILE A 120 8.48 -6.74 14.43
C ILE A 120 7.23 -6.47 13.59
N PRO A 121 7.35 -6.18 12.30
CA PRO A 121 6.22 -6.10 11.40
C PRO A 121 5.74 -7.48 10.93
N PHE A 122 4.44 -7.59 10.66
CA PHE A 122 3.86 -8.69 9.90
C PHE A 122 2.85 -8.12 8.91
N GLU A 123 3.04 -8.46 7.64
CA GLU A 123 2.27 -7.96 6.51
C GLU A 123 1.80 -9.14 5.64
N PHE A 124 0.56 -9.05 5.18
CA PHE A 124 -0.09 -10.02 4.32
C PHE A 124 -0.95 -9.30 3.29
N THR A 125 -0.90 -9.74 2.04
CA THR A 125 -1.86 -9.32 1.01
C THR A 125 -2.38 -10.52 0.24
N ALA A 126 -3.66 -10.47 -0.13
CA ALA A 126 -4.30 -11.42 -1.00
C ALA A 126 -4.96 -10.70 -2.18
N ARG A 127 -4.89 -11.32 -3.35
CA ARG A 127 -5.73 -10.96 -4.49
C ARG A 127 -6.43 -12.20 -5.01
N HIS A 128 -7.75 -12.13 -5.07
CA HIS A 128 -8.61 -13.13 -5.66
C HIS A 128 -9.22 -12.58 -6.95
N ALA A 129 -9.17 -13.37 -8.01
CA ALA A 129 -9.90 -13.16 -9.26
C ALA A 129 -10.61 -14.46 -9.62
N GLY A 130 -11.93 -14.44 -9.66
CA GLY A 130 -12.74 -15.63 -9.86
C GLY A 130 -14.19 -15.27 -10.13
N GLY A 131 -15.02 -16.28 -10.34
CA GLY A 131 -16.42 -16.08 -10.64
C GLY A 131 -17.05 -17.41 -11.04
N GLN A 132 -18.36 -17.50 -10.88
CA GLN A 132 -19.15 -18.68 -11.24
C GLN A 132 -20.39 -18.32 -12.09
N ILE A 133 -20.71 -17.02 -12.19
CA ILE A 133 -21.92 -16.52 -12.85
C ILE A 133 -21.60 -15.67 -14.09
N ASP A 134 -20.32 -15.53 -14.40
CA ASP A 134 -19.78 -14.94 -15.61
C ASP A 134 -19.79 -15.92 -16.80
N THR A 135 -19.53 -15.38 -17.98
CA THR A 135 -19.40 -16.12 -19.25
C THR A 135 -17.94 -16.38 -19.63
N LEU A 136 -17.00 -15.80 -18.87
CA LEU A 136 -15.57 -15.87 -19.07
C LEU A 136 -15.07 -17.07 -18.26
N HIS A 137 -15.15 -18.29 -18.82
CA HIS A 137 -14.64 -19.55 -18.25
C HIS A 137 -13.10 -19.59 -18.02
N ALA A 138 -12.50 -18.47 -17.60
CA ALA A 138 -11.12 -18.32 -17.23
C ALA A 138 -10.84 -18.99 -15.88
N PRO A 139 -9.61 -19.47 -15.67
CA PRO A 139 -9.19 -20.00 -14.38
C PRO A 139 -9.33 -19.00 -13.24
N ILE A 140 -9.76 -19.48 -12.08
CA ILE A 140 -9.71 -18.75 -10.81
C ILE A 140 -8.25 -18.56 -10.40
N GLN A 141 -7.90 -17.37 -9.93
CA GLN A 141 -6.59 -17.05 -9.42
C GLN A 141 -6.64 -16.47 -7.99
N THR A 142 -5.86 -17.06 -7.09
CA THR A 142 -5.71 -16.57 -5.71
C THR A 142 -4.24 -16.47 -5.37
N LEU A 143 -3.75 -15.25 -5.16
CA LEU A 143 -2.33 -14.97 -4.90
C LEU A 143 -2.15 -14.40 -3.50
N PHE A 144 -1.21 -14.96 -2.76
CA PHE A 144 -0.85 -14.53 -1.42
C PHE A 144 0.58 -14.01 -1.38
N ASN A 145 0.78 -12.94 -0.60
CA ASN A 145 2.10 -12.41 -0.27
C ASN A 145 2.21 -12.18 1.21
N TYR A 146 3.40 -12.43 1.74
CA TYR A 146 3.71 -12.31 3.16
C TYR A 146 5.01 -11.52 3.32
N ALA A 147 5.10 -10.74 4.38
CA ALA A 147 6.37 -10.16 4.82
C ALA A 147 6.44 -10.08 6.34
N THR A 148 7.63 -10.34 6.88
CA THR A 148 7.95 -10.06 8.28
C THR A 148 9.41 -9.68 8.40
N GLY A 149 9.81 -9.16 9.56
CA GLY A 149 11.17 -8.65 9.70
C GLY A 149 11.45 -7.97 11.02
N VAL A 150 12.43 -7.06 10.98
CA VAL A 150 12.81 -6.21 12.09
C VAL A 150 12.95 -4.77 11.59
N VAL A 151 12.33 -3.85 12.30
CA VAL A 151 12.42 -2.41 12.09
C VAL A 151 13.05 -1.79 13.33
N ALA A 152 14.19 -1.13 13.17
CA ALA A 152 14.88 -0.43 14.23
C ALA A 152 15.00 1.05 13.90
N ARG A 153 14.64 1.92 14.84
CA ARG A 153 14.82 3.37 14.74
C ARG A 153 15.60 3.90 15.93
N LEU A 154 16.72 4.56 15.65
CA LEU A 154 17.56 5.25 16.63
C LEU A 154 17.41 6.76 16.44
N PRO A 155 16.70 7.48 17.32
CA PRO A 155 16.69 8.92 17.34
C PRO A 155 18.06 9.45 17.80
N LEU A 156 18.69 10.31 16.99
CA LEU A 156 20.01 10.88 17.26
C LEU A 156 19.96 12.27 17.90
N LYS A 157 18.80 12.95 17.87
CA LYS A 157 18.61 14.32 18.38
C LYS A 157 19.62 15.36 17.83
N GLY A 158 20.22 15.08 16.67
CA GLY A 158 21.14 15.99 15.99
C GLY A 158 20.41 17.11 15.25
N ARG A 159 21.11 18.22 14.96
CA ARG A 159 20.55 19.38 14.23
C ARG A 159 20.19 19.08 12.77
N VAL A 160 21.00 18.25 12.11
CA VAL A 160 20.85 17.88 10.70
C VAL A 160 20.29 16.46 10.58
N VAL A 161 21.02 15.47 11.10
CA VAL A 161 20.56 14.08 11.15
C VAL A 161 19.77 13.87 12.44
N GLN A 162 18.49 13.57 12.29
CA GLN A 162 17.54 13.49 13.39
C GLN A 162 17.36 12.05 13.88
N ALA A 163 17.40 11.07 12.96
CA ALA A 163 17.36 9.65 13.29
C ALA A 163 17.98 8.79 12.20
N VAL A 164 18.32 7.56 12.57
CA VAL A 164 18.67 6.48 11.65
C VAL A 164 17.63 5.38 11.79
N ARG A 165 17.17 4.85 10.67
CA ARG A 165 16.26 3.72 10.61
C ARG A 165 16.86 2.60 9.79
N LEU A 166 16.80 1.39 10.32
CA LEU A 166 17.27 0.17 9.66
C LEU A 166 16.12 -0.82 9.64
N ASN A 167 15.81 -1.35 8.46
CA ASN A 167 14.78 -2.36 8.30
C ASN A 167 15.32 -3.56 7.52
N ALA A 168 14.97 -4.75 7.95
CA ALA A 168 15.25 -5.99 7.23
C ALA A 168 13.98 -6.84 7.19
N TYR A 169 13.56 -7.22 5.99
CA TYR A 169 12.36 -8.02 5.75
C TYR A 169 12.68 -9.28 4.95
N GLY A 170 12.08 -10.39 5.37
CA GLY A 170 11.91 -11.58 4.54
C GLY A 170 10.49 -11.60 3.98
N LEU A 171 10.36 -11.94 2.71
CA LEU A 171 9.09 -11.95 1.98
C LEU A 171 8.85 -13.31 1.32
N LEU A 172 7.58 -13.67 1.19
CA LEU A 172 7.12 -14.86 0.48
C LEU A 172 5.98 -14.52 -0.49
N PHE A 173 5.89 -15.30 -1.55
CA PHE A 173 4.82 -15.30 -2.54
C PHE A 173 4.36 -16.74 -2.74
N ASP A 174 3.04 -16.97 -2.77
CA ASP A 174 2.42 -18.26 -3.04
C ASP A 174 1.16 -18.09 -3.93
N ASP A 175 1.08 -18.90 -4.99
CA ASP A 175 -0.08 -19.02 -5.88
C ASP A 175 -0.97 -20.20 -5.44
N HIS A 176 -2.12 -19.87 -4.86
CA HIS A 176 -3.13 -20.83 -4.39
C HIS A 176 -4.24 -21.09 -5.43
N SER A 177 -3.96 -20.87 -6.72
CA SER A 177 -4.89 -21.18 -7.80
C SER A 177 -5.11 -22.69 -7.95
N MET A 178 -6.35 -23.10 -8.17
CA MET A 178 -6.71 -24.52 -8.33
C MET A 178 -6.45 -24.99 -9.76
N GLY A 179 -5.38 -25.76 -9.98
CA GLY A 179 -5.14 -26.60 -11.16
C GLY A 179 -4.70 -25.89 -12.46
N ASN A 180 -4.88 -24.57 -12.58
CA ASN A 180 -4.59 -23.81 -13.80
C ASN A 180 -3.78 -22.54 -13.50
N TYR A 181 -2.48 -22.69 -13.24
CA TYR A 181 -1.59 -21.57 -12.95
C TYR A 181 -1.41 -20.65 -14.16
N ARG A 182 -1.49 -19.34 -13.91
CA ARG A 182 -1.34 -18.30 -14.95
C ARG A 182 0.02 -17.60 -14.90
N LEU A 183 0.75 -17.78 -13.81
CA LEU A 183 2.06 -17.21 -13.61
C LEU A 183 3.15 -18.24 -13.95
N PRO A 184 4.33 -17.79 -14.40
CA PRO A 184 5.46 -18.67 -14.66
C PRO A 184 6.03 -19.30 -13.37
N PHE A 185 5.72 -18.71 -12.21
CA PHE A 185 6.15 -19.18 -10.89
C PHE A 185 4.95 -19.28 -9.95
N GLN A 186 4.90 -20.34 -9.14
CA GLN A 186 3.85 -20.59 -8.16
C GLN A 186 4.25 -20.21 -6.74
N ASN A 187 5.54 -20.06 -6.47
CA ASN A 187 6.05 -19.54 -5.22
C ASN A 187 7.32 -18.73 -5.44
N GLY A 188 7.69 -17.94 -4.44
CA GLY A 188 8.89 -17.12 -4.48
C GLY A 188 9.22 -16.53 -3.13
N ASN A 189 10.42 -16.01 -3.00
CA ASN A 189 10.87 -15.35 -1.77
C ASN A 189 11.68 -14.10 -2.08
N ALA A 190 11.86 -13.24 -1.09
CA ALA A 190 12.75 -12.11 -1.24
C ALA A 190 13.33 -11.62 0.09
N LEU A 191 14.45 -10.90 -0.03
CA LEU A 191 15.08 -10.11 1.01
C LEU A 191 14.98 -8.63 0.65
N TYR A 192 14.50 -7.82 1.60
CA TYR A 192 14.43 -6.37 1.45
C TYR A 192 15.11 -5.67 2.63
N LEU A 193 16.23 -5.01 2.35
CA LEU A 193 17.03 -4.29 3.34
C LEU A 193 16.94 -2.78 3.08
N ASN A 194 16.78 -2.00 4.14
CA ASN A 194 16.65 -0.55 4.06
C ASN A 194 17.46 0.15 5.14
N GLY A 195 18.20 1.18 4.75
CA GLY A 195 18.78 2.16 5.66
C GLY A 195 18.28 3.56 5.32
N THR A 196 17.65 4.23 6.26
CA THR A 196 17.14 5.60 6.09
C THR A 196 17.84 6.55 7.06
N LEU A 197 18.38 7.63 6.52
CA LEU A 197 18.80 8.81 7.26
C LEU A 197 17.64 9.80 7.26
N GLU A 198 17.04 10.00 8.43
CA GLU A 198 16.01 11.02 8.61
C GLU A 198 16.71 12.35 8.90
N THR A 199 16.55 13.32 8.01
CA THR A 199 17.24 14.62 8.15
C THR A 199 16.26 15.78 8.19
N ARG A 200 16.75 16.93 8.66
CA ARG A 200 15.98 18.18 8.64
C ARG A 200 15.54 18.58 7.22
N TYR A 201 16.30 18.22 6.18
CA TYR A 201 16.12 18.73 4.82
C TYR A 201 15.42 17.76 3.88
N ALA A 202 15.74 16.47 3.96
CA ALA A 202 15.14 15.39 3.19
C ALA A 202 15.49 14.04 3.81
N ASP A 203 14.65 13.05 3.59
CA ASP A 203 14.97 11.69 3.99
C ASP A 203 15.71 11.00 2.86
N LEU A 204 16.86 10.41 3.18
CA LEU A 204 17.67 9.63 2.26
C LEU A 204 17.57 8.16 2.63
N MET A 205 17.04 7.36 1.72
CA MET A 205 16.89 5.91 1.91
C MET A 205 17.73 5.16 0.88
N LEU A 206 18.54 4.22 1.37
CA LEU A 206 19.23 3.24 0.56
C LEU A 206 18.56 1.88 0.76
N SER A 207 18.21 1.22 -0.33
CA SER A 207 17.52 -0.05 -0.31
C SER A 207 18.23 -1.09 -1.17
N TYR A 208 18.35 -2.30 -0.63
CA TYR A 208 18.78 -3.47 -1.39
C TYR A 208 17.63 -4.46 -1.46
N TRP A 209 17.33 -4.91 -2.68
CA TRP A 209 16.34 -5.93 -2.96
C TRP A 209 17.01 -7.14 -3.59
N GLN A 210 16.63 -8.32 -3.13
CA GLN A 210 16.96 -9.58 -3.77
C GLN A 210 15.73 -10.48 -3.76
N GLY A 211 15.10 -10.65 -4.91
CA GLY A 211 13.95 -11.54 -5.10
C GLY A 211 14.32 -12.80 -5.87
N HIS A 212 13.73 -13.93 -5.49
CA HIS A 212 13.74 -15.17 -6.24
C HIS A 212 12.30 -15.55 -6.60
N GLN A 213 11.96 -15.51 -7.89
CA GLN A 213 10.64 -15.84 -8.44
C GLN A 213 9.47 -15.06 -7.80
N PHE A 214 9.78 -13.96 -7.11
CA PHE A 214 8.83 -13.17 -6.34
C PHE A 214 7.85 -12.43 -7.25
N TYR A 215 6.57 -12.47 -6.90
CA TYR A 215 5.50 -11.74 -7.57
C TYR A 215 4.48 -11.26 -6.55
N ALA A 216 4.12 -9.97 -6.59
CA ALA A 216 3.10 -9.40 -5.71
C ALA A 216 2.16 -8.51 -6.54
N PRO A 217 0.89 -8.89 -6.75
CA PRO A 217 -0.01 -8.19 -7.67
C PRO A 217 -0.43 -6.80 -7.18
N LEU A 218 -0.24 -6.50 -5.90
CA LEU A 218 -0.51 -5.18 -5.31
C LEU A 218 0.77 -4.37 -5.08
N GLY A 219 1.95 -5.00 -5.16
CA GLY A 219 3.25 -4.41 -4.88
C GLY A 219 3.91 -3.74 -6.08
N GLY A 220 4.97 -2.99 -5.80
CA GLY A 220 5.70 -2.20 -6.80
C GLY A 220 6.25 -3.06 -7.94
N LYS A 221 6.07 -2.60 -9.18
CA LYS A 221 6.46 -3.34 -10.39
C LYS A 221 7.96 -3.65 -10.47
N TYR A 222 8.82 -2.77 -9.94
CA TYR A 222 10.28 -2.99 -9.93
C TYR A 222 10.69 -4.27 -9.20
N TYR A 223 9.94 -4.73 -8.19
CA TYR A 223 10.33 -5.86 -7.36
C TYR A 223 9.95 -7.23 -7.92
N GLN A 224 9.12 -7.24 -8.96
CA GLN A 224 8.54 -8.47 -9.50
C GLN A 224 9.51 -9.20 -10.43
N SER A 225 9.50 -10.53 -10.38
CA SER A 225 10.30 -11.41 -11.25
C SER A 225 9.61 -11.69 -12.58
N VAL A 226 8.40 -11.17 -12.78
CA VAL A 226 7.60 -11.28 -14.00
C VAL A 226 7.37 -9.87 -14.52
N ALA A 227 7.61 -9.65 -15.81
CA ALA A 227 7.35 -8.35 -16.40
C ALA A 227 5.87 -7.95 -16.24
N ALA A 228 5.64 -6.67 -16.00
CA ALA A 228 4.30 -6.11 -16.05
C ALA A 228 3.68 -6.36 -17.44
N ARG A 229 2.34 -6.46 -17.49
CA ARG A 229 1.62 -6.72 -18.75
C ARG A 229 1.90 -5.69 -19.83
N GLU A 230 2.20 -4.46 -19.43
CA GLU A 230 2.51 -3.32 -20.30
C GLU A 230 3.99 -3.29 -20.74
N GLY A 231 4.84 -4.16 -20.19
CA GLY A 231 6.26 -4.29 -20.53
C GLY A 231 6.49 -5.26 -21.68
N THR A 232 7.38 -6.23 -21.49
CA THR A 232 7.63 -7.31 -22.45
C THR A 232 6.85 -8.55 -22.04
N PRO A 233 5.71 -8.87 -22.66
CA PRO A 233 4.89 -10.02 -22.28
C PRO A 233 5.71 -11.32 -22.29
N GLY A 234 5.58 -12.12 -21.23
CA GLY A 234 6.30 -13.39 -21.09
C GLY A 234 7.75 -13.26 -20.60
N TYR A 235 8.31 -12.05 -20.48
CA TYR A 235 9.63 -11.87 -19.90
C TYR A 235 9.62 -12.18 -18.39
N THR A 236 10.64 -12.92 -17.95
CA THR A 236 10.90 -13.20 -16.53
C THR A 236 12.35 -12.90 -16.18
N ASP A 237 12.56 -12.48 -14.94
CA ASP A 237 13.87 -12.36 -14.30
C ASP A 237 13.79 -13.04 -12.94
N PRO A 238 14.02 -14.37 -12.89
CA PRO A 238 13.78 -15.16 -11.69
C PRO A 238 14.63 -14.77 -10.48
N ASN A 239 15.73 -14.02 -10.64
CA ASN A 239 16.69 -13.73 -9.57
C ASN A 239 16.99 -12.22 -9.50
N ARG A 240 15.96 -11.40 -9.31
CA ARG A 240 16.07 -9.95 -9.44
C ARG A 240 16.83 -9.31 -8.28
N LYS A 241 17.93 -8.59 -8.58
CA LYS A 241 18.72 -7.83 -7.59
C LYS A 241 18.74 -6.36 -7.94
N LEU A 242 18.34 -5.51 -6.99
CA LEU A 242 18.25 -4.07 -7.20
C LEU A 242 18.92 -3.30 -6.06
N LEU A 243 19.52 -2.16 -6.40
CA LEU A 243 19.90 -1.12 -5.45
C LEU A 243 19.05 0.12 -5.75
N LEU A 244 18.36 0.64 -4.75
CA LEU A 244 17.52 1.83 -4.90
C LEU A 244 18.03 2.91 -3.96
N VAL A 245 18.15 4.12 -4.47
CA VAL A 245 18.36 5.32 -3.66
C VAL A 245 17.08 6.13 -3.73
N ARG A 246 16.52 6.55 -2.60
CA ARG A 246 15.35 7.42 -2.58
C ARG A 246 15.64 8.67 -1.80
N LEU A 247 15.31 9.80 -2.42
CA LEU A 247 15.25 11.09 -1.77
C LEU A 247 13.79 11.50 -1.68
N LEU A 248 13.27 11.68 -0.46
CA LEU A 248 11.90 12.14 -0.24
C LEU A 248 11.88 13.42 0.59
N ARG A 249 11.03 14.36 0.18
CA ARG A 249 10.76 15.57 0.97
C ARG A 249 9.34 16.08 0.79
N ASP A 250 8.67 16.29 1.91
CA ASP A 250 7.45 17.09 2.00
C ASP A 250 7.77 18.55 2.33
N PHE A 251 7.44 19.44 1.40
CA PHE A 251 7.47 20.88 1.56
C PHE A 251 6.08 21.37 1.95
N ARG A 252 5.92 21.83 3.18
CA ARG A 252 4.68 22.51 3.60
C ARG A 252 4.60 23.87 2.91
N VAL A 253 3.53 24.08 2.16
CA VAL A 253 3.25 25.34 1.43
C VAL A 253 2.24 26.18 2.19
N ALA A 254 1.24 25.53 2.81
CA ALA A 254 0.25 26.14 3.70
C ALA A 254 -0.25 25.09 4.71
N ASP A 255 -1.10 25.49 5.66
CA ASP A 255 -1.64 24.57 6.67
C ASP A 255 -2.38 23.37 6.06
N ALA A 256 -3.07 23.60 4.95
CA ALA A 256 -3.83 22.60 4.20
C ALA A 256 -3.11 22.06 2.95
N ALA A 257 -1.88 22.53 2.66
CA ALA A 257 -1.20 22.23 1.39
C ALA A 257 0.27 21.83 1.56
N ALA A 258 0.68 20.77 0.86
CA ALA A 258 2.07 20.32 0.81
C ALA A 258 2.46 19.86 -0.59
N VAL A 259 3.73 20.03 -0.93
CA VAL A 259 4.36 19.46 -2.12
C VAL A 259 5.31 18.35 -1.69
N THR A 260 5.07 17.14 -2.14
CA THR A 260 5.97 16.01 -1.95
C THR A 260 6.83 15.84 -3.18
N VAL A 261 8.15 15.80 -3.01
CA VAL A 261 9.12 15.48 -4.08
C VAL A 261 9.77 14.16 -3.77
N ARG A 262 9.83 13.28 -4.77
CA ARG A 262 10.45 11.96 -4.71
C ARG A 262 11.37 11.77 -5.91
N VAL A 263 12.62 11.36 -5.66
CA VAL A 263 13.62 11.04 -6.69
C VAL A 263 14.21 9.67 -6.39
N GLU A 264 14.22 8.78 -7.39
CA GLU A 264 14.60 7.39 -7.18
C GLU A 264 15.45 6.80 -8.30
N PRO A 265 16.77 6.95 -8.26
CA PRO A 265 17.66 6.13 -9.06
C PRO A 265 17.59 4.66 -8.62
N VAL A 266 17.48 3.76 -9.59
CA VAL A 266 17.41 2.31 -9.39
C VAL A 266 18.46 1.64 -10.27
N TYR A 267 19.36 0.87 -9.67
CA TYR A 267 20.33 0.07 -10.40
C TYR A 267 19.91 -1.40 -10.38
N ASP A 268 19.68 -1.96 -11.57
CA ASP A 268 19.39 -3.37 -11.80
C ASP A 268 20.72 -4.12 -12.03
N PHE A 269 21.13 -4.95 -11.06
CA PHE A 269 22.40 -5.68 -11.15
C PHE A 269 22.38 -6.77 -12.22
N ASN A 270 21.22 -7.36 -12.50
CA ASN A 270 21.06 -8.44 -13.47
C ASN A 270 21.28 -7.90 -14.88
N ARG A 271 20.69 -6.73 -15.16
CA ARG A 271 20.76 -6.07 -16.46
C ARG A 271 21.92 -5.08 -16.60
N LYS A 272 22.58 -4.73 -15.50
CA LYS A 272 23.60 -3.66 -15.42
C LYS A 272 23.06 -2.34 -15.95
N LEU A 273 21.83 -2.00 -15.57
CA LEU A 273 21.09 -0.84 -16.06
C LEU A 273 20.76 0.10 -14.91
N LEU A 274 21.01 1.38 -15.11
CA LEU A 274 20.53 2.45 -14.23
C LEU A 274 19.22 3.00 -14.80
N ASP A 275 18.16 2.92 -14.00
CA ASP A 275 16.86 3.51 -14.24
C ASP A 275 16.58 4.62 -13.22
N PHE A 276 15.55 5.43 -13.44
CA PHE A 276 15.18 6.50 -12.53
C PHE A 276 13.67 6.79 -12.51
N SER A 277 13.15 7.07 -11.32
CA SER A 277 11.80 7.62 -11.12
C SER A 277 11.89 9.04 -10.56
N PHE A 278 10.94 9.89 -10.95
CA PHE A 278 10.77 11.22 -10.38
C PHE A 278 9.27 11.52 -10.22
N GLY A 279 8.88 12.00 -9.04
CA GLY A 279 7.51 12.34 -8.74
C GLY A 279 7.39 13.65 -7.96
N VAL A 280 6.44 14.50 -8.37
CA VAL A 280 6.04 15.70 -7.64
C VAL A 280 4.55 15.63 -7.39
N TYR A 281 4.14 15.66 -6.13
CA TYR A 281 2.75 15.53 -5.71
C TYR A 281 2.34 16.80 -4.97
N PHE A 282 1.35 17.50 -5.51
CA PHE A 282 0.70 18.58 -4.77
C PHE A 282 -0.51 18.00 -4.03
N ASN A 283 -0.48 18.07 -2.71
CA ASN A 283 -1.54 17.57 -1.85
C ASN A 283 -2.24 18.75 -1.17
N PHE A 284 -3.56 18.84 -1.35
CA PHE A 284 -4.41 19.78 -0.64
C PHE A 284 -5.48 19.01 0.14
N ARG A 285 -5.61 19.29 1.44
CA ARG A 285 -6.60 18.64 2.28
C ARG A 285 -7.24 19.63 3.24
N GLN A 286 -8.56 19.75 3.15
CA GLN A 286 -9.38 20.55 4.04
C GLN A 286 -10.59 19.73 4.49
N GLU A 287 -10.97 19.83 5.77
CA GLU A 287 -12.19 19.20 6.30
C GLU A 287 -13.18 20.30 6.72
N TRP A 288 -14.42 20.20 6.26
CA TRP A 288 -15.51 21.09 6.67
C TRP A 288 -16.60 20.26 7.35
N LEU A 289 -16.96 20.62 8.58
CA LEU A 289 -18.09 20.01 9.28
C LEU A 289 -19.39 20.66 8.80
N LEU A 290 -20.22 19.91 8.07
CA LEU A 290 -21.49 20.41 7.54
C LEU A 290 -22.63 20.45 8.58
N GLY A 291 -22.54 19.67 9.66
CA GLY A 291 -23.52 19.68 10.74
C GLY A 291 -23.33 18.55 11.75
N ASN A 292 -23.88 18.71 12.95
CA ASN A 292 -23.92 17.68 13.99
C ASN A 292 -25.34 17.07 14.06
N LEU A 293 -25.50 15.81 13.69
CA LEU A 293 -26.77 15.07 13.84
C LEU A 293 -27.05 14.60 15.29
N GLY A 294 -26.48 15.27 16.30
CA GLY A 294 -26.31 14.75 17.66
C GLY A 294 -27.13 15.41 18.78
N ARG A 295 -28.23 16.10 18.49
CA ARG A 295 -29.11 16.63 19.56
C ARG A 295 -30.59 16.61 19.15
N ARG A 296 -31.24 15.45 19.29
CA ARG A 296 -32.70 15.13 19.31
C ARG A 296 -32.85 13.66 18.87
N ILE A 297 -33.47 12.70 19.56
CA ILE A 297 -34.54 12.65 20.58
C ILE A 297 -34.28 11.42 21.47
N ARG A 298 -34.36 11.57 22.80
CA ARG A 298 -34.72 10.44 23.68
C ARG A 298 -36.21 10.20 23.45
N THR A 299 -36.57 9.16 22.73
CA THR A 299 -37.94 8.65 22.75
C THR A 299 -37.98 7.61 23.86
N ALA A 300 -38.64 7.95 24.96
CA ALA A 300 -39.08 6.99 25.94
C ALA A 300 -40.24 6.20 25.32
N TYR A 301 -40.08 4.89 25.21
CA TYR A 301 -41.12 3.88 25.39
C TYR A 301 -40.46 2.61 25.91
#